data_AF-A0A914V1Q5-F1
#
_entry.id   AF-A0A914V1Q5-F1
#
_cell.length_a   1.000
_cell.length_b   1.000
_cell.length_c   1.000
_cell.angle_alpha   90.00
_cell.angle_beta   90.00
_cell.angle_gamma   90.00
#
_symmetry.space_group_name_H-M   'P 1'
#
loop_
_entity.id
_entity.type
_entity.pdbx_description
1 polymer ?
#
loop_
_entity_poly.entity_id
_entity_poly.type
_entity_poly.pdbx_seq_one_letter_code
_entity_poly.pdbx_strand_id
1 'polypeptide(L)'
;MSKYEELCDKNQGNDDEVMLDLASNEKRQPIRYRQRKDNNMTYFTSWEEFSKAVERLYAANPNRCRMVTKYKHADGKLILKMTDDVVCVQYSTDQLQDVKRLEKLTSGLMRQMVTKSN
;
A
#
# COMPACT_ATOMS: atom_id res chain seq x y z
N MET A 1 -25.64 -20.98 5.94
CA MET A 1 -25.15 -19.65 5.53
C MET A 1 -23.90 -19.36 6.35
N SER A 2 -22.83 -18.97 5.67
CA SER A 2 -21.46 -18.99 6.23
C SER A 2 -21.26 -17.86 7.23
N LYS A 3 -20.57 -18.16 8.33
CA LYS A 3 -20.19 -17.25 9.44
C LYS A 3 -19.48 -15.96 9.00
N TYR A 4 -19.10 -15.86 7.73
CA TYR A 4 -18.46 -14.70 7.11
C TYR A 4 -19.40 -13.53 6.82
N GLU A 5 -20.70 -13.78 6.57
CA GLU A 5 -21.65 -12.70 6.23
C GLU A 5 -22.06 -11.88 7.45
N GLU A 6 -22.09 -12.47 8.65
CA GLU A 6 -22.49 -11.79 9.91
C GLU A 6 -21.47 -10.78 10.43
N LEU A 7 -20.24 -10.76 9.90
CA LEU A 7 -19.17 -9.83 10.33
C LEU A 7 -19.23 -8.46 9.64
N CYS A 8 -19.95 -8.33 8.52
CA CYS A 8 -20.01 -7.09 7.76
C CYS A 8 -20.98 -6.05 8.32
N ASP A 9 -21.95 -6.44 9.15
CA ASP A 9 -23.06 -5.57 9.57
C ASP A 9 -22.81 -4.77 10.87
N LYS A 10 -21.65 -4.91 11.53
CA LYS A 10 -21.45 -4.33 12.88
C LYS A 10 -20.49 -3.15 13.01
N ASN A 11 -19.91 -2.64 11.92
CA ASN A 11 -18.95 -1.53 12.00
C ASN A 11 -19.56 -0.22 11.50
N GLN A 12 -20.51 0.31 12.27
CA GLN A 12 -20.86 1.74 12.26
C GLN A 12 -20.22 2.37 13.50
N GLY A 13 -18.97 2.84 13.36
CA GLY A 13 -18.28 3.54 14.44
C GLY A 13 -16.78 3.64 14.22
N ASN A 14 -16.33 4.84 13.85
CA ASN A 14 -14.94 5.35 13.84
C ASN A 14 -13.84 4.38 13.35
N ASP A 15 -13.45 4.58 12.08
CA ASP A 15 -12.50 3.80 11.28
C ASP A 15 -11.03 3.74 11.78
N ASP A 16 -10.76 4.02 13.07
CA ASP A 16 -9.40 4.18 13.60
C ASP A 16 -8.80 2.92 14.23
N GLU A 17 -9.53 1.79 14.31
CA GLU A 17 -9.00 0.55 14.90
C GLU A 17 -9.54 -0.71 14.21
N VAL A 18 -8.80 -1.25 13.23
CA VAL A 18 -9.12 -2.56 12.62
C VAL A 18 -8.33 -3.65 13.34
N MET A 19 -9.01 -4.38 14.22
CA MET A 19 -8.46 -5.56 14.91
C MET A 19 -8.55 -6.79 13.99
N LEU A 20 -7.41 -7.40 13.68
CA LEU A 20 -7.35 -8.73 13.05
C LEU A 20 -7.36 -9.80 14.15
N ASP A 21 -8.54 -10.36 14.42
CA ASP A 21 -8.69 -11.47 15.36
C ASP A 21 -8.24 -12.79 14.70
N LEU A 22 -6.96 -13.13 14.89
CA LEU A 22 -6.49 -14.51 14.76
C LEU A 22 -6.20 -15.05 16.15
N ALA A 23 -7.05 -15.99 16.57
CA ALA A 23 -6.98 -16.64 17.87
C ALA A 23 -5.64 -17.37 18.07
N SER A 24 -4.79 -16.82 18.93
CA SER A 24 -4.08 -17.49 20.04
C SER A 24 -2.93 -16.61 20.55
N ASN A 25 -3.06 -16.17 21.81
CA ASN A 25 -2.05 -15.90 22.85
C ASN A 25 -0.56 -15.86 22.38
N GLU A 26 0.27 -14.81 22.52
CA GLU A 26 0.48 -13.85 23.62
C GLU A 26 1.07 -12.50 23.07
N LYS A 27 0.57 -11.39 23.61
CA LYS A 27 1.21 -10.05 23.72
C LYS A 27 2.06 -9.53 22.54
N ARG A 28 1.52 -9.46 21.32
CA ARG A 28 2.07 -8.54 20.31
C ARG A 28 1.30 -7.22 20.34
N GLN A 29 2.01 -6.16 20.70
CA GLN A 29 1.56 -4.77 20.67
C GLN A 29 0.87 -4.49 19.30
N PRO A 30 -0.25 -3.75 19.27
CA PRO A 30 -0.87 -3.38 18.00
C PRO A 30 0.15 -2.63 17.16
N ILE A 31 0.35 -3.06 15.91
CA ILE A 31 1.17 -2.31 14.95
C ILE A 31 0.40 -1.02 14.68
N ARG A 32 0.70 0.04 15.44
CA ARG A 32 0.17 1.37 15.17
C ARG A 32 0.73 1.81 13.83
N TYR A 33 -0.08 1.73 12.78
CA TYR A 33 0.17 2.46 11.56
C TYR A 33 0.13 3.94 11.93
N ARG A 34 1.28 4.53 12.26
CA ARG A 34 1.42 5.97 12.43
C ARG A 34 1.16 6.57 11.05
N GLN A 35 -0.10 6.91 10.77
CA GLN A 35 -0.44 7.80 9.67
C GLN A 35 0.26 9.12 9.97
N ARG A 36 1.39 9.35 9.30
CA ARG A 36 1.98 10.68 9.33
C ARG A 36 0.96 11.62 8.70
N LYS A 37 0.67 12.70 9.41
CA LYS A 37 -0.27 13.75 9.01
C LYS A 37 0.45 14.66 8.02
N ASP A 38 0.73 14.14 6.84
CA ASP A 38 1.47 14.86 5.80
C ASP A 38 0.46 15.78 5.10
N ASN A 39 0.52 17.07 5.41
CA ASN A 39 -0.53 18.06 5.13
C ASN A 39 -0.71 18.46 3.65
N ASN A 40 -0.11 17.75 2.69
CA ASN A 40 -0.42 17.86 1.25
C ASN A 40 0.16 16.65 0.49
N MET A 41 -0.47 15.48 0.63
CA MET A 41 -0.04 14.28 -0.10
C MET A 41 -0.57 14.29 -1.53
N THR A 42 0.28 14.61 -2.50
CA THR A 42 -0.08 14.64 -3.93
C THR A 42 -0.30 13.21 -4.46
N TYR A 43 -1.52 12.96 -4.95
CA TYR A 43 -1.85 11.73 -5.68
C TYR A 43 -1.63 11.94 -7.18
N PHE A 44 -0.97 10.97 -7.81
CA PHE A 44 -0.97 10.85 -9.26
C PHE A 44 -2.37 10.40 -9.73
N THR A 45 -2.85 10.97 -10.83
CA THR A 45 -4.10 10.57 -11.48
C THR A 45 -3.86 9.61 -12.65
N SER A 46 -2.64 9.56 -13.17
CA SER A 46 -2.22 8.67 -14.25
C SER A 46 -1.31 7.55 -13.73
N TRP A 47 -1.64 6.31 -14.06
CA TRP A 47 -0.79 5.15 -13.79
C TRP A 47 0.62 5.33 -14.38
N GLU A 48 0.71 5.87 -15.61
CA GLU A 48 1.98 5.97 -16.34
C GLU A 48 2.94 6.97 -15.70
N GLU A 49 2.39 8.07 -15.18
CA GLU A 49 3.19 9.06 -14.45
C GLU A 49 3.63 8.51 -13.11
N PHE A 50 2.72 7.83 -12.40
CA PHE A 50 3.03 7.16 -11.14
C PHE A 50 4.14 6.13 -11.30
N SER A 51 4.03 5.20 -12.26
CA SER A 51 5.02 4.12 -12.43
C SER A 51 6.39 4.69 -12.79
N LYS A 52 6.46 5.70 -13.66
CA LYS A 52 7.71 6.39 -13.99
C LYS A 52 8.31 7.09 -12.78
N ALA A 53 7.49 7.72 -11.93
CA ALA A 53 7.97 8.37 -10.72
C ALA A 53 8.51 7.35 -9.69
N VAL A 54 7.86 6.20 -9.56
CA VAL A 54 8.32 5.08 -8.71
C VAL A 54 9.68 4.57 -9.17
N GLU A 55 9.85 4.29 -10.48
CA GLU A 55 11.10 3.79 -11.05
C GLU A 55 12.25 4.80 -10.87
N ARG A 56 11.98 6.10 -11.11
CA ARG A 56 12.96 7.17 -10.89
C ARG A 56 13.38 7.29 -9.43
N LEU A 57 12.41 7.24 -8.51
CA LEU A 57 12.68 7.35 -7.08
C LEU A 57 13.52 6.16 -6.60
N TYR A 58 13.18 4.95 -7.07
CA TYR A 58 13.95 3.74 -6.77
C TYR A 58 15.38 3.81 -7.33
N ALA A 59 15.54 4.25 -8.59
CA ALA A 59 16.86 4.38 -9.20
C ALA A 59 17.76 5.40 -8.49
N ALA A 60 17.18 6.47 -7.93
CA ALA A 60 17.92 7.47 -7.18
C ALA A 60 18.37 6.96 -5.81
N ASN A 61 17.48 6.27 -5.07
CA ASN A 61 17.71 5.91 -3.67
C ASN A 61 17.30 4.45 -3.34
N PRO A 62 17.90 3.43 -3.97
CA PRO A 62 17.41 2.05 -3.89
C PRO A 62 17.40 1.49 -2.45
N ASN A 63 18.40 1.84 -1.64
CA ASN A 63 18.55 1.36 -0.26
C ASN A 63 17.63 2.05 0.76
N ARG A 64 16.99 3.16 0.37
CA ARG A 64 16.11 3.95 1.25
C ARG A 64 14.65 3.90 0.83
N CYS A 65 14.38 3.43 -0.38
CA CYS A 65 13.03 3.33 -0.91
C CYS A 65 12.22 2.19 -0.29
N ARG A 66 10.93 2.45 -0.05
CA ARG A 66 9.95 1.44 0.34
C ARG A 66 8.65 1.61 -0.43
N MET A 67 8.17 0.52 -1.01
CA MET A 67 6.86 0.45 -1.66
C MET A 67 5.85 -0.18 -0.71
N VAL A 68 4.69 0.48 -0.56
CA VAL A 68 3.61 0.05 0.31
C VAL A 68 2.33 -0.04 -0.51
N THR A 69 1.63 -1.17 -0.37
CA THR A 69 0.33 -1.42 -0.97
C THR A 69 -0.71 -1.58 0.13
N LYS A 70 -1.83 -0.87 0.01
CA LYS A 70 -3.01 -1.01 0.88
C LYS A 70 -4.22 -1.32 0.01
N TYR A 71 -4.90 -2.43 0.30
CA TYR A 71 -6.16 -2.79 -0.33
C TYR A 71 -7.29 -2.69 0.70
N LYS A 72 -8.36 -1.97 0.37
CA LYS A 72 -9.57 -1.86 1.19
C LYS A 72 -10.72 -2.52 0.45
N HIS A 73 -11.06 -3.76 0.84
CA HIS A 73 -12.06 -4.56 0.15
C HIS A 73 -13.45 -3.93 0.17
N ALA A 74 -13.88 -3.38 1.31
CA ALA A 74 -15.19 -2.72 1.47
C ALA A 74 -15.42 -1.58 0.45
N ASP A 75 -14.35 -0.90 0.03
CA ASP A 75 -14.42 0.22 -0.92
C ASP A 75 -13.98 -0.19 -2.33
N GLY A 76 -13.57 -1.45 -2.55
CA GLY A 76 -12.95 -1.89 -3.80
C GLY A 76 -11.66 -1.14 -4.18
N LYS A 77 -10.99 -0.52 -3.20
CA LYS A 77 -9.97 0.51 -3.45
C LYS A 77 -8.56 0.01 -3.18
N LEU A 78 -7.66 0.31 -4.11
CA LEU A 78 -6.22 0.03 -4.04
C LEU A 78 -5.44 1.34 -3.89
N ILE A 79 -4.59 1.42 -2.88
CA ILE A 79 -3.72 2.56 -2.59
C ILE A 79 -2.27 2.10 -2.64
N LEU A 80 -1.47 2.76 -3.47
CA LEU A 80 -0.06 2.49 -3.67
C LEU A 80 0.77 3.69 -3.22
N LYS A 81 1.91 3.42 -2.60
CA LYS A 81 2.86 4.44 -2.16
C LYS A 81 4.29 3.97 -2.34
N MET A 82 5.17 4.86 -2.82
CA MET A 82 6.62 4.69 -2.76
C MET A 82 7.25 5.91 -2.09
N THR A 83 8.22 5.70 -1.21
CA THR A 83 8.89 6.81 -0.50
C THR A 83 10.29 6.44 -0.04
N ASP A 84 11.18 7.43 0.07
CA ASP A 84 12.55 7.33 0.63
C ASP A 84 12.72 8.12 1.95
N ASP A 85 11.60 8.38 2.64
CA ASP A 85 11.45 9.30 3.78
C ASP A 85 11.52 10.80 3.47
N VAL A 86 11.85 11.19 2.24
CA VAL A 86 11.93 12.60 1.81
C VAL A 86 10.82 12.90 0.81
N VAL A 87 10.77 12.11 -0.27
CA VAL A 87 9.76 12.21 -1.32
C VAL A 87 8.74 11.08 -1.13
N CYS A 88 7.48 11.38 -1.44
CA CYS A 88 6.38 10.42 -1.37
C CYS A 88 5.57 10.51 -2.67
N VAL A 89 5.47 9.39 -3.39
CA VAL A 89 4.62 9.27 -4.58
C VAL A 89 3.48 8.31 -4.26
N GLN A 90 2.25 8.72 -4.59
CA GLN A 90 1.05 7.95 -4.26
C GLN A 90 0.10 7.84 -5.45
N TYR A 91 -0.58 6.71 -5.53
CA TYR A 91 -1.60 6.43 -6.52
C TYR A 91 -2.74 5.68 -5.87
N SER A 92 -3.98 6.06 -6.21
CA SER A 92 -5.18 5.42 -5.70
C SER A 92 -6.08 5.08 -6.88
N THR A 93 -6.60 3.86 -6.90
CA THR A 93 -7.43 3.36 -7.99
C THR A 93 -8.47 2.38 -7.46
N ASP A 94 -9.60 2.32 -8.14
CA ASP A 94 -10.64 1.30 -8.04
C ASP A 94 -10.69 0.42 -9.32
N GLN A 95 -9.79 0.68 -10.28
CA GLN A 95 -9.78 0.02 -11.57
C GLN A 95 -9.05 -1.32 -11.50
N LEU A 96 -9.76 -2.41 -11.79
CA LEU A 96 -9.21 -3.78 -11.73
C LEU A 96 -7.97 -3.98 -12.62
N GLN A 97 -7.92 -3.31 -13.78
CA GLN A 97 -6.76 -3.39 -14.69
C GLN A 97 -5.44 -2.94 -14.04
N ASP A 98 -5.50 -2.05 -13.05
CA ASP A 98 -4.32 -1.54 -12.37
C ASP A 98 -3.71 -2.56 -11.40
N VAL A 99 -4.47 -3.58 -10.98
CA VAL A 99 -3.95 -4.71 -10.18
C VAL A 99 -2.89 -5.47 -10.98
N LYS A 100 -3.16 -5.74 -12.27
CA LYS A 100 -2.20 -6.42 -13.16
C LYS A 100 -1.00 -5.53 -13.48
N ARG A 101 -1.20 -4.21 -13.53
CA ARG A 101 -0.09 -3.26 -13.72
C ARG A 101 0.79 -3.17 -12.48
N LEU A 102 0.20 -3.20 -11.28
CA LEU A 102 0.92 -3.31 -10.01
C LEU A 102 1.79 -4.56 -9.96
N GLU A 103 1.24 -5.73 -10.32
CA GLU A 103 1.98 -7.00 -10.35
C GLU A 103 3.25 -6.90 -11.22
N LYS A 104 3.14 -6.28 -12.40
CA LYS A 104 4.29 -6.07 -13.29
C LYS A 104 5.32 -5.13 -12.69
N LEU A 105 4.87 -4.01 -12.11
CA LEU A 105 5.74 -3.01 -11.49
C LEU A 105 6.50 -3.59 -10.30
N THR A 106 5.82 -4.24 -9.36
CA THR A 106 6.45 -4.84 -8.18
C THR A 106 7.40 -5.97 -8.56
N SER A 107 7.04 -6.80 -9.54
CA SER A 107 7.93 -7.82 -10.09
C SER A 107 9.21 -7.22 -10.70
N GLY A 108 9.09 -6.08 -11.39
CA GLY A 108 10.23 -5.33 -11.90
C GLY A 108 11.16 -4.82 -10.80
N LEU A 109 10.59 -4.16 -9.78
CA LEU A 109 11.34 -3.65 -8.63
C LEU A 109 12.04 -4.78 -7.87
N MET A 110 11.35 -5.89 -7.61
CA MET A 110 11.96 -7.04 -6.92
C MET A 110 13.17 -7.60 -7.66
N ARG A 111 13.11 -7.68 -9.00
CA ARG A 111 14.28 -8.10 -9.80
C ARG A 111 15.43 -7.10 -9.67
N GLN A 112 15.14 -5.80 -9.69
CA GLN A 112 16.17 -4.76 -9.52
C GLN A 112 16.77 -4.76 -8.11
N MET A 113 15.99 -5.08 -7.07
CA MET A 113 16.47 -5.17 -5.68
C MET A 113 17.50 -6.27 -5.46
N VAL A 114 17.40 -7.38 -6.19
CA VAL A 114 18.33 -8.51 -6.07
C VAL A 114 19.50 -8.45 -7.03
N THR A 115 19.40 -7.65 -8.09
CA THR A 115 20.48 -7.49 -9.07
C THR A 115 21.58 -6.63 -8.47
N LYS A 116 22.81 -7.16 -8.36
CA LYS A 116 23.97 -6.34 -8.00
C LYS A 116 24.18 -5.28 -9.07
N SER A 117 24.26 -4.01 -8.67
CA SER A 117 24.81 -2.95 -9.50
C SER A 117 26.28 -3.26 -9.75
N ASN A 118 26.58 -3.78 -10.95
CA ASN A 118 27.95 -3.91 -11.46
C ASN A 118 28.56 -2.55 -11.74
#